data_AF-A0A355HE94-F1
#
_entry.id   AF-A0A355HE94-F1
#
_cell.length_a   1.000
_cell.length_b   1.000
_cell.length_c   1.000
_cell.angle_alpha   90.00
_cell.angle_beta   90.00
_cell.angle_gamma   90.00
#
_symmetry.space_group_name_H-M   'P 1'
#
loop_
_entity.id
_entity.type
_entity.pdbx_description
1 polymer ?
#
loop_
_entity_poly.entity_id
_entity_poly.type
_entity_poly.pdbx_seq_one_letter_code
_entity_poly.pdbx_strand_id
1 'polypeptide(L)'
;ANLRFITLEKAINEGLKTKLSGRHYDLLKPETIQCLLLEVLREKLESSDPLWLPVQSYLSTQTKTRPEAREQRIYQLAGRLARLFQEYEFSRNEDLLIPWLAGRNAIDPETLGTESWQRILWTELFGDAGIISQHNRNAKKSTSAEFKPELFTLTQLYRICQQQPNQQNSKLQKKPLHVFGISYLSQFHQKALTEQLAQVRDINVYALNPCMEFWDDLQSLGESKAAALRSMEAERKRFSKQKTFSETENVLGELLEDEDDNPFLQAWGRPGRENIRLLNQWSDWDYSACFVEKGGTANLNEAPDNQQSSILNQLQKDILFREPRRIKSLELVQDESLMVLACANPRREVEAVASLIWDWIRRDPDLRLNECAVIVHDMGLYQHEIEQVFESIYNLPYQLIDGISGSAGRLEDAANSLLGLCFTEYTRKDLFSLLKNPC
;
A
#
# COMPACT_ATOMS: atom_id res chain seq x y z
N ALA A 1 -28.95 -3.16 11.78
CA ALA A 1 -27.56 -3.15 12.30
C ALA A 1 -26.81 -4.46 11.95
N ASN A 2 -26.74 -4.84 10.66
CA ASN A 2 -26.12 -6.09 10.20
C ASN A 2 -24.97 -5.86 9.21
N LEU A 3 -24.27 -4.72 9.30
CA LEU A 3 -23.10 -4.45 8.46
C LEU A 3 -21.86 -5.11 9.08
N ARG A 4 -21.11 -5.86 8.27
CA ARG A 4 -19.88 -6.52 8.68
C ARG A 4 -18.73 -5.99 7.84
N PHE A 5 -17.81 -5.27 8.49
CA PHE A 5 -16.58 -4.81 7.86
C PHE A 5 -15.52 -5.90 7.92
N ILE A 6 -15.04 -6.35 6.76
CA ILE A 6 -13.99 -7.36 6.62
C ILE A 6 -12.99 -6.91 5.57
N THR A 7 -11.75 -7.38 5.67
CA THR A 7 -10.75 -7.16 4.62
C THR A 7 -11.13 -7.93 3.36
N LEU A 8 -10.59 -7.48 2.22
CA LEU A 8 -10.86 -8.08 0.93
C LEU A 8 -10.38 -9.54 0.87
N GLU A 9 -9.20 -9.83 1.41
CA GLU A 9 -8.61 -11.16 1.49
C GLU A 9 -9.49 -12.12 2.30
N LYS A 10 -10.10 -11.62 3.38
CA LYS A 10 -11.04 -12.39 4.19
C LYS A 10 -12.34 -12.65 3.44
N ALA A 11 -12.85 -11.67 2.70
CA ALA A 11 -14.03 -11.84 1.86
C ALA A 11 -13.78 -12.90 0.77
N ILE A 12 -12.60 -12.85 0.13
CA ILE A 12 -12.11 -13.83 -0.86
C ILE A 12 -12.03 -15.22 -0.25
N ASN A 13 -11.33 -15.36 0.88
CA ASN A 13 -11.20 -16.64 1.56
C ASN A 13 -12.57 -17.23 1.94
N GLU A 14 -13.50 -16.44 2.46
CA GLU A 14 -14.85 -16.92 2.76
C GLU A 14 -15.59 -17.39 1.51
N GLY A 15 -15.40 -16.73 0.37
CA GLY A 15 -15.92 -17.18 -0.94
C GLY A 15 -15.32 -18.53 -1.35
N LEU A 16 -14.00 -18.67 -1.27
CA LEU A 16 -13.29 -19.91 -1.63
C LEU A 16 -13.63 -21.07 -0.69
N LYS A 17 -13.82 -20.82 0.62
CA LYS A 17 -14.22 -21.85 1.60
C LYS A 17 -15.49 -22.59 1.20
N THR A 18 -16.44 -21.91 0.54
CA THR A 18 -17.68 -22.56 0.10
C THR A 18 -17.45 -23.64 -0.96
N LYS A 19 -16.40 -23.51 -1.77
CA LYS A 19 -16.01 -24.50 -2.80
C LYS A 19 -15.11 -25.60 -2.25
N LEU A 20 -14.36 -25.31 -1.17
CA LEU A 20 -13.42 -26.24 -0.55
C LEU A 20 -14.03 -27.04 0.63
N SER A 21 -15.35 -27.19 0.67
CA SER A 21 -16.08 -27.90 1.73
C SER A 21 -15.59 -29.35 1.85
N GLY A 22 -14.69 -29.60 2.81
CA GLY A 22 -14.05 -30.91 3.00
C GLY A 22 -12.55 -30.83 3.28
N ARG A 23 -11.90 -29.68 3.05
CA ARG A 23 -10.52 -29.43 3.49
C ARG A 23 -10.49 -28.59 4.75
N HIS A 24 -9.73 -29.04 5.75
CA HIS A 24 -9.38 -28.20 6.90
C HIS A 24 -8.06 -27.49 6.58
N TYR A 25 -8.11 -26.18 6.45
CA TYR A 25 -6.93 -25.38 6.10
C TYR A 25 -6.93 -24.05 6.83
N ASP A 26 -5.73 -23.50 6.96
CA ASP A 26 -5.46 -22.15 7.43
C ASP A 26 -4.67 -21.37 6.38
N LEU A 27 -4.90 -20.05 6.38
CA LEU A 27 -4.12 -19.14 5.54
C LEU A 27 -2.74 -18.95 6.14
N LEU A 28 -1.71 -19.07 5.31
CA LEU A 28 -0.35 -18.73 5.68
C LEU A 28 -0.27 -17.26 6.06
N LYS A 29 0.19 -17.01 7.28
CA LYS A 29 0.44 -15.66 7.77
C LYS A 29 1.84 -15.21 7.37
N PRO A 30 2.07 -13.89 7.16
CA PRO A 30 3.39 -13.35 6.83
C PRO A 30 4.47 -13.77 7.83
N GLU A 31 4.13 -13.84 9.13
CA GLU A 31 5.06 -14.23 10.19
C GLU A 31 5.49 -15.68 10.05
N THR A 32 4.57 -16.57 9.66
CA THR A 32 4.89 -17.99 9.40
C THR A 32 5.83 -18.12 8.21
N ILE A 33 5.59 -17.37 7.14
CA ILE A 33 6.46 -17.35 5.95
C ILE A 33 7.85 -16.81 6.33
N GLN A 34 7.92 -15.76 7.14
CA GLN A 34 9.19 -15.20 7.62
C GLN A 34 9.99 -16.22 8.44
N CYS A 35 9.35 -16.96 9.35
CA CYS A 35 10.02 -18.01 10.13
C CYS A 35 10.56 -19.13 9.22
N LEU A 36 9.77 -19.61 8.26
CA LEU A 36 10.21 -20.63 7.32
C LEU A 36 11.37 -20.14 6.44
N LEU A 37 11.31 -18.88 5.99
CA LEU A 37 12.40 -18.26 5.24
C LEU A 37 13.67 -18.12 6.06
N LEU A 38 13.56 -17.82 7.36
CA LEU A 38 14.71 -17.74 8.26
C LEU A 38 15.47 -19.07 8.30
N GLU A 39 14.75 -20.19 8.41
CA GLU A 39 15.33 -21.53 8.43
C GLU A 39 16.01 -21.86 7.09
N VAL A 40 15.30 -21.65 5.97
CA VAL A 40 15.85 -21.92 4.63
C VAL A 40 17.06 -21.04 4.33
N LEU A 41 17.02 -19.76 4.69
CA LEU A 41 18.14 -18.85 4.50
C LEU A 41 19.36 -19.32 5.29
N ARG A 42 19.20 -19.75 6.55
CA ARG A 42 20.31 -20.26 7.36
C ARG A 42 20.96 -21.47 6.71
N GLU A 43 20.15 -22.45 6.28
CA GLU A 43 20.65 -23.65 5.60
C GLU A 43 21.38 -23.31 4.29
N LYS A 44 20.76 -22.48 3.44
CA LYS A 44 21.34 -22.14 2.12
C LYS A 44 22.60 -21.27 2.24
N LEU A 45 22.71 -20.43 3.25
CA LEU A 45 23.89 -19.59 3.49
C LEU A 45 25.11 -20.39 3.96
N GLU A 46 24.94 -21.62 4.44
CA GLU A 46 26.04 -22.55 4.74
C GLU A 46 26.63 -23.18 3.46
N SER A 47 25.91 -23.11 2.34
CA SER A 47 26.38 -23.64 1.06
C SER A 47 27.42 -22.72 0.40
N SER A 48 28.40 -23.31 -0.27
CA SER A 48 29.45 -22.60 -1.04
C SER A 48 29.00 -22.23 -2.47
N ASP A 49 27.70 -22.20 -2.75
CA ASP A 49 27.18 -21.92 -4.08
C ASP A 49 27.36 -20.41 -4.41
N PRO A 50 27.99 -20.05 -5.54
CA PRO A 50 28.19 -18.65 -5.94
C PRO A 50 26.89 -17.85 -6.06
N LEU A 51 25.75 -18.51 -6.23
CA LEU A 51 24.44 -17.89 -6.30
C LEU A 51 24.06 -17.11 -5.01
N TRP A 52 24.62 -17.48 -3.85
CA TRP A 52 24.36 -16.79 -2.58
C TRP A 52 25.33 -15.64 -2.30
N LEU A 53 26.34 -15.40 -3.14
CA LEU A 53 27.33 -14.34 -2.94
C LEU A 53 26.70 -12.95 -2.70
N PRO A 54 25.64 -12.52 -3.43
CA PRO A 54 25.00 -11.23 -3.16
C PRO A 54 24.44 -11.16 -1.73
N VAL A 55 23.78 -12.21 -1.27
CA VAL A 55 23.19 -12.27 0.08
C VAL A 55 24.30 -12.36 1.14
N GLN A 56 25.32 -13.19 0.92
CA GLN A 56 26.47 -13.31 1.81
C GLN A 56 27.19 -11.97 1.96
N SER A 57 27.44 -11.24 0.87
CA SER A 57 28.07 -9.92 0.90
C SER A 57 27.27 -8.87 1.67
N TYR A 58 25.94 -8.88 1.57
CA TYR A 58 25.06 -8.03 2.37
C TYR A 58 25.17 -8.35 3.88
N LEU A 59 25.31 -9.63 4.22
CA LEU A 59 25.45 -10.09 5.60
C LEU A 59 26.85 -9.82 6.17
N SER A 60 27.91 -9.91 5.34
CA SER A 60 29.31 -9.73 5.71
C SER A 60 29.83 -8.35 5.33
N THR A 61 29.22 -7.28 5.87
CA THR A 61 29.80 -5.94 5.72
C THR A 61 31.24 -5.91 6.24
N GLN A 62 32.12 -5.13 5.59
CA GLN A 62 33.59 -5.21 5.62
C GLN A 62 34.29 -5.09 7.01
N THR A 63 33.56 -4.89 8.10
CA THR A 63 34.08 -4.93 9.47
C THR A 63 33.54 -6.16 10.19
N LYS A 64 34.32 -6.76 11.09
CA LYS A 64 33.95 -7.93 11.94
C LYS A 64 32.52 -7.76 12.47
N THR A 65 31.55 -8.26 11.73
CA THR A 65 30.13 -8.05 12.02
C THR A 65 29.82 -8.96 13.20
N ARG A 66 29.34 -8.39 14.31
CA ARG A 66 28.95 -9.18 15.48
C ARG A 66 27.93 -10.26 15.03
N PRO A 67 27.99 -11.48 15.57
CA PRO A 67 27.06 -12.55 15.20
C PRO A 67 25.60 -12.12 15.35
N GLU A 68 25.28 -11.33 16.38
CA GLU A 68 23.96 -10.74 16.61
C GLU A 68 23.50 -9.84 15.45
N ALA A 69 24.38 -8.98 14.93
CA ALA A 69 24.06 -8.09 13.82
C ALA A 69 23.83 -8.86 12.52
N ARG A 70 24.53 -9.99 12.33
CA ARG A 70 24.29 -10.90 11.21
C ARG A 70 22.90 -11.54 11.32
N GLU A 71 22.54 -12.07 12.48
CA GLU A 71 21.21 -12.68 12.69
C GLU A 71 20.07 -11.65 12.53
N GLN A 72 20.25 -10.43 13.02
CA GLN A 72 19.29 -9.35 12.84
C GLN A 72 19.04 -9.05 11.35
N ARG A 73 20.10 -9.01 10.53
CA ARG A 73 19.97 -8.82 9.07
C ARG A 73 19.27 -9.99 8.39
N ILE A 74 19.55 -11.23 8.79
CA ILE A 74 18.86 -12.41 8.25
C ILE A 74 17.36 -12.33 8.59
N TYR A 75 17.02 -11.97 9.82
CA TYR A 75 15.63 -11.80 10.24
C TYR A 75 14.91 -10.70 9.46
N GLN A 76 15.54 -9.54 9.27
CA GLN A 76 15.01 -8.43 8.48
C GLN A 76 14.86 -8.80 7.00
N LEU A 77 15.84 -9.50 6.43
CA LEU A 77 15.80 -9.98 5.06
C LEU A 77 14.65 -10.99 4.86
N ALA A 78 14.50 -11.94 5.76
CA ALA A 78 13.39 -12.90 5.75
C ALA A 78 12.03 -12.19 5.80
N GLY A 79 11.88 -11.17 6.65
CA GLY A 79 10.65 -10.37 6.73
C GLY A 79 10.37 -9.60 5.44
N ARG A 80 11.41 -9.00 4.84
CA ARG A 80 11.28 -8.31 3.54
C ARG A 80 10.91 -9.27 2.42
N LEU A 81 11.52 -10.46 2.39
CA LEU A 81 11.23 -11.50 1.41
C LEU A 81 9.82 -12.07 1.56
N ALA A 82 9.35 -12.29 2.79
CA ALA A 82 7.98 -12.75 3.04
C ALA A 82 6.96 -11.78 2.42
N ARG A 83 7.16 -10.47 2.62
CA ARG A 83 6.32 -9.43 2.02
C ARG A 83 6.45 -9.40 0.49
N LEU A 84 7.66 -9.47 -0.05
CA LEU A 84 7.88 -9.50 -1.50
C LEU A 84 7.24 -10.72 -2.16
N PHE A 85 7.32 -11.90 -1.55
CA PHE A 85 6.69 -13.12 -2.08
C PHE A 85 5.16 -13.01 -2.11
N GLN A 86 4.56 -12.37 -1.10
CA GLN A 86 3.13 -12.04 -1.14
C GLN A 86 2.81 -11.04 -2.27
N GLU A 87 3.62 -10.00 -2.44
CA GLU A 87 3.46 -9.04 -3.54
C GLU A 87 3.61 -9.71 -4.92
N TYR A 88 4.55 -10.65 -5.08
CA TYR A 88 4.72 -11.43 -6.30
C TYR A 88 3.50 -12.30 -6.59
N GLU A 89 2.97 -13.00 -5.57
CA GLU A 89 1.76 -13.79 -5.71
C GLU A 89 0.55 -12.94 -6.14
N PHE A 90 0.45 -11.72 -5.63
CA PHE A 90 -0.69 -10.83 -5.87
C PHE A 90 -0.62 -10.05 -7.19
N SER A 91 0.59 -9.68 -7.64
CA SER A 91 0.77 -8.74 -8.76
C SER A 91 1.56 -9.30 -9.94
N ARG A 92 2.40 -10.32 -9.73
CA ARG A 92 3.33 -10.87 -10.76
C ARG A 92 3.22 -12.39 -10.89
N ASN A 93 2.03 -12.91 -10.64
CA ASN A 93 1.81 -14.34 -10.59
C ASN A 93 2.13 -15.01 -11.93
N GLU A 94 1.61 -14.47 -13.03
CA GLU A 94 1.78 -15.02 -14.37
C GLU A 94 3.16 -14.70 -14.96
N ASP A 95 3.62 -13.46 -14.76
CA ASP A 95 4.89 -12.98 -15.31
C ASP A 95 6.10 -13.65 -14.64
N LEU A 96 6.07 -13.82 -13.31
CA LEU A 96 7.23 -14.22 -12.52
C LEU A 96 7.10 -15.65 -11.98
N LEU A 97 6.00 -15.95 -11.29
CA LEU A 97 5.88 -17.21 -10.55
C LEU A 97 5.64 -18.43 -11.46
N ILE A 98 4.94 -18.28 -12.59
CA ILE A 98 4.75 -19.39 -13.55
C ILE A 98 6.10 -19.84 -14.15
N PRO A 99 6.96 -18.95 -14.68
CA PRO A 99 8.31 -19.34 -15.10
C PRO A 99 9.12 -19.96 -13.96
N TRP A 100 9.01 -19.43 -12.74
CA TRP A 100 9.72 -19.95 -11.57
C TRP A 100 9.35 -21.40 -11.26
N LEU A 101 8.06 -21.73 -11.28
CA LEU A 101 7.55 -23.10 -11.12
C LEU A 101 8.04 -24.03 -12.23
N ALA A 102 8.25 -23.51 -13.44
CA ALA A 102 8.88 -24.24 -14.54
C ALA A 102 10.42 -24.31 -14.45
N GLY A 103 11.02 -23.82 -13.35
CA GLY A 103 12.46 -23.86 -13.11
C GLY A 103 13.28 -22.82 -13.87
N ARG A 104 12.65 -21.79 -14.45
CA ARG A 104 13.30 -20.76 -15.27
C ARG A 104 13.14 -19.38 -14.65
N ASN A 105 14.12 -18.51 -14.88
CA ASN A 105 13.99 -17.08 -14.61
C ASN A 105 13.11 -16.43 -15.69
N ALA A 106 12.34 -15.43 -15.30
CA ALA A 106 11.42 -14.66 -16.12
C ALA A 106 12.00 -13.33 -16.61
N ILE A 107 12.80 -12.64 -15.78
CA ILE A 107 13.28 -11.27 -16.03
C ILE A 107 14.77 -11.29 -16.35
N ASP A 108 15.58 -11.89 -15.46
CA ASP A 108 17.03 -11.91 -15.56
C ASP A 108 17.47 -13.08 -16.45
N PRO A 109 18.10 -12.79 -17.62
CA PRO A 109 18.71 -13.84 -18.43
C PRO A 109 19.97 -14.41 -17.77
N GLU A 110 20.53 -13.71 -16.78
CA GLU A 110 21.70 -14.15 -16.03
C GLU A 110 21.35 -15.23 -15.01
N THR A 111 22.10 -16.33 -15.03
CA THR A 111 21.89 -17.48 -14.13
C THR A 111 22.22 -17.18 -12.67
N LEU A 112 23.00 -16.13 -12.40
CA LEU A 112 23.40 -15.67 -11.06
C LEU A 112 22.77 -14.32 -10.67
N GLY A 113 21.72 -13.90 -11.38
CA GLY A 113 20.98 -12.68 -11.09
C GLY A 113 20.24 -12.70 -9.75
N THR A 114 19.67 -11.56 -9.37
CA THR A 114 18.91 -11.44 -8.11
C THR A 114 17.67 -12.32 -8.13
N GLU A 115 17.09 -12.50 -9.32
CA GLU A 115 15.95 -13.40 -9.52
C GLU A 115 16.28 -14.85 -9.16
N SER A 116 17.47 -15.34 -9.50
CA SER A 116 17.81 -16.76 -9.37
C SER A 116 17.74 -17.26 -7.93
N TRP A 117 18.30 -16.51 -6.98
CA TRP A 117 18.29 -16.92 -5.57
C TRP A 117 16.92 -16.72 -4.93
N GLN A 118 16.17 -15.69 -5.33
CA GLN A 118 14.79 -15.51 -4.88
C GLN A 118 13.89 -16.65 -5.38
N ARG A 119 14.05 -17.07 -6.63
CA ARG A 119 13.34 -18.21 -7.22
C ARG A 119 13.61 -19.50 -6.45
N ILE A 120 14.88 -19.76 -6.10
CA ILE A 120 15.25 -20.95 -5.32
C ILE A 120 14.57 -20.91 -3.95
N LEU A 121 14.66 -19.79 -3.22
CA LEU A 121 13.97 -19.65 -1.93
C LEU A 121 12.47 -19.85 -2.06
N TRP A 122 11.83 -19.23 -3.05
CA TRP A 122 10.41 -19.40 -3.30
C TRP A 122 10.09 -20.88 -3.55
N THR A 123 10.86 -21.55 -4.40
CA THR A 123 10.63 -22.96 -4.79
C THR A 123 10.81 -23.91 -3.60
N GLU A 124 11.79 -23.65 -2.73
CA GLU A 124 12.00 -24.43 -1.50
C GLU A 124 10.82 -24.31 -0.53
N LEU A 125 10.18 -23.14 -0.45
CA LEU A 125 9.00 -22.98 0.41
C LEU A 125 7.73 -23.53 -0.24
N PHE A 126 7.41 -23.06 -1.45
CA PHE A 126 6.08 -23.17 -2.05
C PHE A 126 6.03 -24.10 -3.28
N GLY A 127 7.16 -24.61 -3.77
CA GLY A 127 7.20 -25.54 -4.91
C GLY A 127 6.57 -26.89 -4.60
N ASP A 128 6.41 -27.75 -5.61
CA ASP A 128 5.76 -29.07 -5.47
C ASP A 128 6.44 -29.96 -4.43
N ALA A 129 7.77 -29.89 -4.36
CA ALA A 129 8.60 -30.58 -3.37
C ALA A 129 8.96 -29.70 -2.16
N GLY A 130 8.48 -28.46 -2.09
CA GLY A 130 8.82 -27.51 -1.04
C GLY A 130 8.21 -27.83 0.33
N ILE A 131 8.67 -27.10 1.35
CA ILE A 131 8.33 -27.31 2.77
C ILE A 131 6.82 -27.31 3.00
N ILE A 132 6.09 -26.36 2.41
CA ILE A 132 4.64 -26.23 2.58
C ILE A 132 3.91 -27.39 1.90
N SER A 133 4.33 -27.77 0.70
CA SER A 133 3.77 -28.90 -0.02
C SER A 133 3.99 -30.23 0.69
N GLN A 134 5.14 -30.41 1.36
CA GLN A 134 5.41 -31.56 2.22
C GLN A 134 4.55 -31.55 3.48
N HIS A 135 4.45 -30.38 4.15
CA HIS A 135 3.58 -30.19 5.31
C HIS A 135 2.12 -30.58 4.99
N ASN A 136 1.57 -30.08 3.89
CA ASN A 136 0.20 -30.38 3.47
C ASN A 136 -0.02 -31.86 3.14
N ARG A 137 0.99 -32.53 2.55
CA ARG A 137 0.95 -33.98 2.32
C ARG A 137 0.90 -34.77 3.63
N ASN A 138 1.64 -34.33 4.65
CA ASN A 138 1.65 -34.96 5.97
C ASN A 138 0.35 -34.68 6.75
N ALA A 139 -0.18 -33.46 6.67
CA ALA A 139 -1.47 -33.09 7.26
C ALA A 139 -2.60 -33.98 6.73
N LYS A 140 -2.65 -34.24 5.41
CA LYS A 140 -3.65 -35.14 4.79
C LYS A 140 -3.56 -36.59 5.24
N LYS A 141 -2.36 -37.07 5.57
CA LYS A 141 -2.13 -38.46 6.00
C LYS A 141 -2.39 -38.68 7.50
N SER A 142 -2.54 -37.60 8.27
CA SER A 142 -2.69 -37.68 9.72
C SER A 142 -4.15 -38.00 10.08
N THR A 143 -4.43 -39.27 10.37
CA THR A 143 -5.77 -39.78 10.75
C THR A 143 -6.04 -39.70 12.27
N SER A 144 -5.13 -39.13 13.07
CA SER A 144 -5.19 -39.11 14.54
C SER A 144 -5.58 -37.74 15.10
N ALA A 145 -6.05 -37.72 16.36
CA ALA A 145 -6.78 -36.65 17.07
C ALA A 145 -6.19 -35.21 17.12
N GLU A 146 -5.01 -34.96 16.55
CA GLU A 146 -4.47 -33.61 16.33
C GLU A 146 -4.62 -33.25 14.85
N PHE A 147 -5.81 -32.80 14.46
CA PHE A 147 -6.09 -32.38 13.10
C PHE A 147 -5.31 -31.10 12.78
N LYS A 148 -4.08 -31.22 12.25
CA LYS A 148 -3.29 -30.06 11.81
C LYS A 148 -3.85 -29.55 10.48
N PRO A 149 -4.20 -28.25 10.36
CA PRO A 149 -4.72 -27.70 9.12
C PRO A 149 -3.66 -27.72 8.02
N GLU A 150 -4.10 -27.91 6.77
CA GLU A 150 -3.26 -27.61 5.62
C GLU A 150 -2.97 -26.09 5.58
N LEU A 151 -1.79 -25.70 5.13
CA LEU A 151 -1.35 -24.33 5.03
C LEU A 151 -1.29 -23.90 3.57
N PHE A 152 -2.01 -22.83 3.22
CA PHE A 152 -2.00 -22.30 1.86
C PHE A 152 -1.92 -20.78 1.84
N THR A 153 -1.30 -20.25 0.79
CA THR A 153 -1.51 -18.84 0.44
C THR A 153 -2.87 -18.66 -0.22
N LEU A 154 -3.39 -17.43 -0.20
CA LEU A 154 -4.69 -17.14 -0.81
C LEU A 154 -4.70 -17.44 -2.32
N THR A 155 -3.57 -17.20 -2.98
CA THR A 155 -3.41 -17.45 -4.42
C THR A 155 -3.32 -18.94 -4.75
N GLN A 156 -2.69 -19.76 -3.90
CA GLN A 156 -2.71 -21.22 -4.02
C GLN A 156 -4.13 -21.77 -3.89
N LEU A 157 -4.90 -21.32 -2.89
CA LEU A 157 -6.31 -21.74 -2.74
C LEU A 157 -7.15 -21.38 -3.96
N TYR A 158 -6.95 -20.17 -4.48
CA TYR A 158 -7.60 -19.72 -5.69
C TYR A 158 -7.31 -20.63 -6.89
N ARG A 159 -6.03 -20.98 -7.13
CA ARG A 159 -5.63 -21.92 -8.20
C ARG A 159 -6.26 -23.31 -8.01
N ILE A 160 -6.33 -23.81 -6.78
CA ILE A 160 -6.99 -25.10 -6.48
C ILE A 160 -8.48 -25.04 -6.83
N CYS A 161 -9.15 -23.92 -6.54
CA CYS A 161 -10.57 -23.73 -6.85
C CYS A 161 -10.82 -23.59 -8.36
N GLN A 162 -9.89 -23.01 -9.13
CA GLN A 162 -9.99 -22.95 -10.59
C GLN A 162 -9.94 -24.34 -11.24
N GLN A 163 -9.16 -25.27 -10.67
CA GLN A 163 -8.98 -26.62 -11.23
C GLN A 163 -10.14 -27.59 -10.92
N GLN A 164 -11.02 -27.26 -9.98
CA GLN A 164 -12.18 -28.08 -9.66
C GLN A 164 -13.36 -27.67 -10.56
N PRO A 165 -13.93 -28.59 -11.36
CA PRO A 165 -15.08 -28.27 -12.21
C PRO A 165 -16.23 -27.78 -11.34
N ASN A 166 -16.84 -26.67 -11.74
CA ASN A 166 -17.95 -26.02 -11.05
C ASN A 166 -19.04 -27.03 -10.70
N GLN A 167 -19.10 -27.47 -9.44
CA GLN A 167 -20.33 -28.02 -8.91
C GLN A 167 -21.32 -26.87 -8.85
N GLN A 168 -22.35 -26.92 -9.71
CA GLN A 168 -23.44 -25.97 -9.74
C GLN A 168 -24.12 -25.95 -8.36
N ASN A 169 -23.66 -25.08 -7.47
CA ASN A 169 -24.34 -24.85 -6.22
C ASN A 169 -25.61 -24.03 -6.51
N SER A 170 -26.72 -24.72 -6.34
CA SER A 170 -28.10 -24.27 -6.38
C SER A 170 -28.28 -22.85 -5.83
N LYS A 171 -28.90 -21.97 -6.64
CA LYS A 171 -29.73 -20.79 -6.29
C LYS A 171 -29.70 -20.32 -4.81
N LEU A 172 -28.53 -20.06 -4.25
CA LEU A 172 -28.42 -19.38 -2.97
C LEU A 172 -28.56 -17.89 -3.29
N GLN A 173 -29.41 -17.19 -2.55
CA GLN A 173 -29.48 -15.73 -2.64
C GLN A 173 -28.07 -15.18 -2.41
N LYS A 174 -27.51 -14.56 -3.45
CA LYS A 174 -26.19 -13.98 -3.40
C LYS A 174 -26.22 -12.86 -2.36
N LYS A 175 -25.41 -13.00 -1.32
CA LYS A 175 -25.25 -11.92 -0.34
C LYS A 175 -24.46 -10.79 -1.02
N PRO A 176 -24.93 -9.52 -0.97
CA PRO A 176 -24.19 -8.43 -1.58
C PRO A 176 -22.89 -8.18 -0.82
N LEU A 177 -21.82 -7.95 -1.57
CA LEU A 177 -20.52 -7.51 -1.08
C LEU A 177 -20.27 -6.10 -1.64
N HIS A 178 -20.20 -5.12 -0.74
CA HIS A 178 -19.87 -3.75 -1.09
C HIS A 178 -18.40 -3.48 -0.75
N VAL A 179 -17.65 -2.99 -1.72
CA VAL A 179 -16.22 -2.68 -1.60
C VAL A 179 -16.04 -1.18 -1.75
N PHE A 180 -15.61 -0.49 -0.69
CA PHE A 180 -15.47 0.96 -0.67
C PHE A 180 -14.01 1.38 -0.55
N GLY A 181 -13.60 2.38 -1.35
CA GLY A 181 -12.38 3.16 -1.08
C GLY A 181 -11.08 2.37 -1.15
N ILE A 182 -11.03 1.28 -1.94
CA ILE A 182 -9.78 0.56 -2.15
C ILE A 182 -8.97 1.30 -3.21
N SER A 183 -7.92 1.99 -2.76
CA SER A 183 -7.01 2.75 -3.62
C SER A 183 -6.13 1.87 -4.51
N TYR A 184 -6.03 0.57 -4.22
CA TYR A 184 -5.24 -0.38 -5.02
C TYR A 184 -5.83 -1.79 -4.95
N LEU A 185 -6.26 -2.32 -6.09
CA LEU A 185 -6.59 -3.73 -6.29
C LEU A 185 -5.50 -4.38 -7.14
N SER A 186 -4.86 -5.43 -6.63
CA SER A 186 -3.91 -6.19 -7.45
C SER A 186 -4.62 -7.07 -8.48
N GLN A 187 -3.93 -7.43 -9.56
CA GLN A 187 -4.47 -8.34 -10.61
C GLN A 187 -5.05 -9.65 -10.04
N PHE A 188 -4.42 -10.22 -9.00
CA PHE A 188 -4.97 -11.37 -8.29
C PHE A 188 -6.34 -11.08 -7.66
N HIS A 189 -6.48 -9.97 -6.93
CA HIS A 189 -7.75 -9.61 -6.29
C HIS A 189 -8.86 -9.47 -7.32
N GLN A 190 -8.53 -8.91 -8.47
CA GLN A 190 -9.46 -8.77 -9.58
C GLN A 190 -9.96 -10.14 -10.06
N LYS A 191 -9.05 -11.03 -10.44
CA LYS A 191 -9.38 -12.40 -10.88
C LYS A 191 -10.15 -13.18 -9.81
N ALA A 192 -9.75 -13.04 -8.55
CA ALA A 192 -10.45 -13.66 -7.42
C ALA A 192 -11.90 -13.17 -7.26
N LEU A 193 -12.14 -11.87 -7.42
CA LEU A 193 -13.48 -11.30 -7.34
C LEU A 193 -14.35 -11.74 -8.51
N THR A 194 -13.84 -11.65 -9.74
CA THR A 194 -14.63 -11.92 -10.96
C THR A 194 -14.86 -13.41 -11.18
N GLU A 195 -13.82 -14.23 -11.13
CA GLU A 195 -13.92 -15.64 -11.52
C GLU A 195 -14.53 -16.51 -10.42
N GLN A 196 -14.27 -16.19 -9.14
CA GLN A 196 -14.71 -17.04 -8.02
C GLN A 196 -15.85 -16.39 -7.24
N LEU A 197 -15.69 -15.13 -6.87
CA LEU A 197 -16.58 -14.51 -5.89
C LEU A 197 -17.91 -14.03 -6.49
N ALA A 198 -17.90 -13.55 -7.74
CA ALA A 198 -19.10 -13.11 -8.45
C ALA A 198 -20.11 -14.25 -8.69
N GLN A 199 -19.64 -15.50 -8.64
CA GLN A 199 -20.51 -16.69 -8.70
C GLN A 199 -21.34 -16.87 -7.42
N VAL A 200 -20.81 -16.43 -6.27
CA VAL A 200 -21.39 -16.68 -4.94
C VAL A 200 -22.03 -15.42 -4.32
N ARG A 201 -21.59 -14.23 -4.73
CA ARG A 201 -22.01 -12.93 -4.19
C ARG A 201 -22.23 -11.92 -5.30
N ASP A 202 -23.10 -10.94 -5.04
CA ASP A 202 -23.26 -9.77 -5.90
C ASP A 202 -22.28 -8.70 -5.42
N ILE A 203 -21.37 -8.26 -6.31
CA ILE A 203 -20.24 -7.42 -5.93
C ILE A 203 -20.47 -6.01 -6.46
N ASN A 204 -20.44 -5.03 -5.57
CA ASN A 204 -20.51 -3.60 -5.91
C ASN A 204 -19.20 -2.95 -5.45
N VAL A 205 -18.44 -2.37 -6.38
CA VAL A 205 -17.19 -1.66 -6.06
C VAL A 205 -17.39 -0.17 -6.27
N TYR A 206 -17.11 0.59 -5.21
CA TYR A 206 -17.16 2.03 -5.17
C TYR A 206 -15.73 2.54 -5.18
N ALA A 207 -15.23 2.83 -6.38
CA ALA A 207 -13.91 3.41 -6.59
C ALA A 207 -14.02 4.94 -6.63
N LEU A 208 -13.08 5.62 -5.96
CA LEU A 208 -12.94 7.07 -6.06
C LEU A 208 -12.11 7.39 -7.30
N ASN A 209 -12.73 8.01 -8.29
CA ASN A 209 -12.05 8.49 -9.48
C ASN A 209 -12.03 10.04 -9.44
N PRO A 210 -10.85 10.68 -9.35
CA PRO A 210 -10.75 12.14 -9.31
C PRO A 210 -11.03 12.81 -10.66
N CYS A 211 -10.96 12.05 -11.75
CA CYS A 211 -11.09 12.56 -13.12
C CYS A 211 -12.25 11.85 -13.83
N MET A 212 -13.10 12.63 -14.50
CA MET A 212 -14.20 12.11 -15.30
C MET A 212 -13.71 11.59 -16.66
N GLU A 213 -12.66 12.21 -17.19
CA GLU A 213 -12.04 11.79 -18.44
C GLU A 213 -11.22 10.51 -18.25
N PHE A 214 -10.93 9.82 -19.34
CA PHE A 214 -10.01 8.68 -19.32
C PHE A 214 -8.59 9.21 -19.08
N TRP A 215 -7.88 8.65 -18.11
CA TRP A 215 -6.54 9.12 -17.71
C TRP A 215 -5.56 7.99 -17.37
N ASP A 216 -5.88 6.76 -17.76
CA ASP A 216 -5.07 5.56 -17.47
C ASP A 216 -3.71 5.55 -18.19
N ASP A 217 -3.61 6.32 -19.26
CA ASP A 217 -2.48 6.46 -20.15
C ASP A 217 -1.50 7.57 -19.72
N LEU A 218 -1.97 8.50 -18.89
CA LEU A 218 -1.22 9.64 -18.41
C LEU A 218 0.06 9.17 -17.72
N GLN A 219 1.24 9.59 -18.19
CA GLN A 219 2.51 9.16 -17.61
C GLN A 219 2.79 9.91 -16.30
N SER A 220 3.29 9.20 -15.29
CA SER A 220 3.69 9.86 -14.04
C SER A 220 5.08 10.49 -14.19
N LEU A 221 5.39 11.53 -13.41
CA LEU A 221 6.71 12.19 -13.47
C LEU A 221 7.88 11.21 -13.35
N GLY A 222 7.74 10.17 -12.52
CA GLY A 222 8.76 9.13 -12.38
C GLY A 222 8.88 8.21 -13.59
N GLU A 223 7.79 7.92 -14.29
CA GLU A 223 7.78 7.10 -15.51
C GLU A 223 8.34 7.88 -16.70
N SER A 224 7.93 9.14 -16.88
CA SER A 224 8.49 10.04 -17.88
C SER A 224 9.99 10.23 -17.64
N LYS A 225 10.44 10.38 -16.39
CA LYS A 225 11.87 10.40 -16.02
C LYS A 225 12.59 9.12 -16.42
N ALA A 226 12.02 7.95 -16.10
CA ALA A 226 12.63 6.67 -16.44
C ALA A 226 12.66 6.43 -17.96
N ALA A 227 11.64 6.86 -18.70
CA ALA A 227 11.58 6.80 -20.15
C ALA A 227 12.65 7.70 -20.79
N ALA A 228 12.78 8.95 -20.32
CA ALA A 228 13.83 9.88 -20.73
C ALA A 228 15.24 9.35 -20.43
N LEU A 229 15.46 8.78 -19.24
CA LEU A 229 16.74 8.15 -18.90
C LEU A 229 17.02 6.94 -19.80
N ARG A 230 16.02 6.09 -20.11
CA ARG A 230 16.19 4.95 -21.01
C ARG A 230 16.46 5.36 -22.45
N SER A 231 15.81 6.42 -22.96
CA SER A 231 16.10 6.95 -24.29
C SER A 231 17.50 7.55 -24.33
N MET A 232 17.88 8.33 -23.33
CA MET A 232 19.25 8.87 -23.17
C MET A 232 20.29 7.77 -23.02
N GLU A 233 20.02 6.68 -22.31
CA GLU A 233 20.91 5.50 -22.21
C GLU A 233 21.01 4.75 -23.53
N ALA A 234 19.90 4.58 -24.25
CA ALA A 234 19.89 3.97 -25.59
C ALA A 234 20.66 4.84 -26.61
N GLU A 235 20.61 6.16 -26.46
CA GLU A 235 21.37 7.13 -27.27
C GLU A 235 22.85 7.22 -26.84
N ARG A 236 23.15 7.14 -25.53
CA ARG A 236 24.53 7.02 -25.01
C ARG A 236 25.22 5.76 -25.53
N LYS A 237 24.49 4.65 -25.65
CA LYS A 237 24.99 3.42 -26.31
C LYS A 237 25.31 3.65 -27.80
N ARG A 238 24.66 4.62 -28.46
CA ARG A 238 24.95 5.03 -29.85
C ARG A 238 26.10 6.05 -29.96
N PHE A 239 26.35 6.85 -28.92
CA PHE A 239 27.38 7.90 -28.92
C PHE A 239 28.32 7.77 -27.72
N SER A 240 29.38 6.95 -27.83
CA SER A 240 30.32 6.66 -26.73
C SER A 240 31.32 7.78 -26.39
N LYS A 241 31.15 8.99 -26.94
CA LYS A 241 32.08 10.11 -26.74
C LYS A 241 31.37 11.45 -26.60
N GLN A 242 30.71 11.69 -25.47
CA GLN A 242 30.64 13.06 -24.93
C GLN A 242 30.32 13.06 -23.43
N LYS A 243 31.07 13.91 -22.72
CA LYS A 243 31.13 14.00 -21.25
C LYS A 243 29.99 14.86 -20.69
N THR A 244 29.41 14.33 -19.62
CA THR A 244 28.90 14.98 -18.40
C THR A 244 28.21 16.36 -18.53
N PHE A 245 26.89 16.35 -18.36
CA PHE A 245 26.13 17.46 -17.81
C PHE A 245 25.43 17.01 -16.52
N SER A 246 25.15 17.96 -15.62
CA SER A 246 24.44 17.73 -14.35
C SER A 246 23.01 17.26 -14.63
N GLU A 247 22.77 15.95 -14.50
CA GLU A 247 21.57 15.23 -14.96
C GLU A 247 20.36 15.30 -14.02
N THR A 248 20.45 15.95 -12.86
CA THR A 248 19.38 15.87 -11.84
C THR A 248 18.47 17.09 -11.77
N GLU A 249 18.96 18.28 -12.14
CA GLU A 249 18.19 19.53 -12.01
C GLU A 249 17.43 19.91 -13.30
N ASN A 250 17.98 19.65 -14.50
CA ASN A 250 17.28 19.94 -15.76
C ASN A 250 16.11 18.99 -16.04
N VAL A 251 16.22 17.74 -15.58
CA VAL A 251 15.19 16.72 -15.82
C VAL A 251 13.90 17.03 -15.05
N LEU A 252 13.96 17.67 -13.89
CA LEU A 252 12.75 18.05 -13.15
C LEU A 252 12.04 19.26 -13.80
N GLY A 253 12.80 20.18 -14.40
CA GLY A 253 12.28 21.33 -15.15
C GLY A 253 11.57 20.90 -16.43
N GLU A 254 12.23 20.11 -17.29
CA GLU A 254 11.70 19.65 -18.58
C GLU A 254 10.55 18.61 -18.42
N LEU A 255 10.53 17.80 -17.36
CA LEU A 255 9.42 16.85 -17.11
C LEU A 255 8.12 17.53 -16.68
N LEU A 256 8.19 18.78 -16.20
CA LEU A 256 7.01 19.61 -15.94
C LEU A 256 6.52 20.32 -17.21
N GLU A 257 7.24 20.19 -18.33
CA GLU A 257 6.95 20.86 -19.61
C GLU A 257 6.18 19.97 -20.62
N ASP A 258 5.69 18.79 -20.22
CA ASP A 258 4.59 18.16 -20.97
C ASP A 258 3.34 19.06 -20.81
N GLU A 259 3.24 20.08 -21.67
CA GLU A 259 2.19 21.10 -21.63
C GLU A 259 0.79 20.54 -21.92
N ASP A 260 0.71 19.31 -22.40
CA ASP A 260 -0.50 18.73 -22.96
C ASP A 260 -1.43 18.10 -21.89
N ASP A 261 -1.02 17.99 -20.63
CA ASP A 261 -1.75 17.22 -19.61
C ASP A 261 -1.86 17.91 -18.24
N ASN A 262 -2.76 17.39 -17.39
CA ASN A 262 -3.00 17.96 -16.07
C ASN A 262 -1.81 17.72 -15.10
N PRO A 263 -1.19 18.78 -14.57
CA PRO A 263 0.04 18.64 -13.77
C PRO A 263 -0.19 17.93 -12.42
N PHE A 264 -1.37 18.07 -11.81
CA PHE A 264 -1.67 17.46 -10.52
C PHE A 264 -1.90 15.95 -10.65
N LEU A 265 -2.57 15.51 -11.72
CA LEU A 265 -2.72 14.10 -12.02
C LEU A 265 -1.37 13.44 -12.36
N GLN A 266 -0.48 14.14 -13.07
CA GLN A 266 0.88 13.65 -13.36
C GLN A 266 1.74 13.52 -12.09
N ALA A 267 1.65 14.50 -11.18
CA ALA A 267 2.44 14.51 -9.96
C ALA A 267 1.98 13.47 -8.93
N TRP A 268 0.66 13.34 -8.71
CA TRP A 268 0.11 12.59 -7.58
C TRP A 268 -0.88 11.48 -7.96
N GLY A 269 -1.34 11.43 -9.21
CA GLY A 269 -2.42 10.54 -9.64
C GLY A 269 -2.03 9.08 -9.83
N ARG A 270 -0.73 8.74 -9.90
CA ARG A 270 -0.26 7.39 -10.24
C ARG A 270 -0.95 6.23 -9.49
N PRO A 271 -1.10 6.25 -8.15
CA PRO A 271 -1.75 5.13 -7.45
C PRO A 271 -3.21 4.94 -7.86
N GLY A 272 -3.97 6.04 -8.01
CA GLY A 272 -5.35 6.00 -8.48
C GLY A 272 -5.44 5.56 -9.94
N ARG A 273 -4.53 6.06 -10.79
CA ARG A 273 -4.43 5.71 -12.21
C ARG A 273 -4.30 4.21 -12.42
N GLU A 274 -3.37 3.58 -11.70
CA GLU A 274 -3.14 2.13 -11.83
C GLU A 274 -4.37 1.34 -11.39
N ASN A 275 -5.10 1.80 -10.36
CA ASN A 275 -6.34 1.17 -9.93
C ASN A 275 -7.45 1.30 -11.00
N ILE A 276 -7.69 2.51 -11.52
CA ILE A 276 -8.68 2.76 -12.58
C ILE A 276 -8.32 1.97 -13.85
N ARG A 277 -7.04 1.97 -14.24
CA ARG A 277 -6.54 1.17 -15.37
C ARG A 277 -6.84 -0.31 -15.21
N LEU A 278 -6.65 -0.84 -14.01
CA LEU A 278 -6.97 -2.23 -13.74
C LEU A 278 -8.49 -2.47 -13.75
N LEU A 279 -9.30 -1.54 -13.26
CA LEU A 279 -10.77 -1.63 -13.33
C LEU A 279 -11.29 -1.58 -14.78
N ASN A 280 -10.69 -0.74 -15.63
CA ASN A 280 -11.08 -0.58 -17.04
C ASN A 280 -10.71 -1.78 -17.92
N GLN A 281 -9.81 -2.66 -17.47
CA GLN A 281 -9.50 -3.92 -18.16
C GLN A 281 -10.66 -4.94 -18.08
N TRP A 282 -11.72 -4.65 -17.32
CA TRP A 282 -12.83 -5.58 -17.10
C TRP A 282 -13.93 -5.45 -18.16
N SER A 283 -14.28 -6.56 -18.82
CA SER A 283 -15.33 -6.62 -19.84
C SER A 283 -16.75 -6.78 -19.30
N ASP A 284 -16.90 -7.38 -18.10
CA ASP A 284 -18.18 -7.88 -17.60
C ASP A 284 -18.82 -6.97 -16.54
N TRP A 285 -18.40 -5.71 -16.48
CA TRP A 285 -18.80 -4.76 -15.44
C TRP A 285 -19.79 -3.73 -15.96
N ASP A 286 -20.86 -3.50 -15.20
CA ASP A 286 -21.78 -2.40 -15.42
C ASP A 286 -21.23 -1.15 -14.73
N TYR A 287 -20.48 -0.34 -15.49
CA TYR A 287 -19.89 0.90 -15.00
C TYR A 287 -20.95 2.00 -14.93
N SER A 288 -21.20 2.50 -13.71
CA SER A 288 -22.06 3.66 -13.48
C SER A 288 -21.24 4.86 -13.01
N ALA A 289 -21.06 5.83 -13.91
CA ALA A 289 -20.37 7.08 -13.59
C ALA A 289 -21.21 7.92 -12.61
N CYS A 290 -20.68 8.15 -11.41
CA CYS A 290 -21.34 8.94 -10.35
C CYS A 290 -20.54 10.21 -10.05
N PHE A 291 -20.14 10.94 -11.09
CA PHE A 291 -19.47 12.23 -10.92
C PHE A 291 -20.50 13.31 -10.58
N VAL A 292 -20.21 14.08 -9.53
CA VAL A 292 -21.04 15.21 -9.11
C VAL A 292 -20.27 16.48 -9.43
N GLU A 293 -20.82 17.31 -10.32
CA GLU A 293 -20.34 18.68 -10.46
C GLU A 293 -20.74 19.46 -9.21
N LYS A 294 -19.76 19.83 -8.38
CA LYS A 294 -19.97 20.81 -7.32
C LYS A 294 -20.21 22.18 -7.99
N GLY A 295 -21.47 22.47 -8.26
CA GLY A 295 -21.92 23.69 -8.94
C GLY A 295 -23.05 23.51 -9.97
N GLY A 296 -23.51 22.28 -10.23
CA GLY A 296 -24.43 22.03 -11.36
C GLY A 296 -25.47 20.95 -11.11
N THR A 297 -26.32 21.08 -10.09
CA THR A 297 -27.63 20.37 -10.05
C THR A 297 -28.73 21.25 -9.46
N ALA A 298 -29.10 22.31 -10.19
CA ALA A 298 -30.45 22.86 -10.17
C ALA A 298 -30.73 23.57 -11.50
N ASN A 299 -31.62 22.96 -12.31
CA ASN A 299 -32.34 23.57 -13.42
C ASN A 299 -31.52 24.08 -14.63
N LEU A 300 -31.62 23.36 -15.76
CA LEU A 300 -31.25 23.82 -17.12
C LEU A 300 -32.01 25.07 -17.62
N ASN A 301 -32.76 25.78 -16.75
CA ASN A 301 -33.64 26.90 -17.11
C ASN A 301 -33.50 28.13 -16.20
N GLU A 302 -32.54 28.17 -15.27
CA GLU A 302 -32.28 29.37 -14.48
C GLU A 302 -30.88 29.88 -14.82
N ALA A 303 -30.77 31.19 -15.09
CA ALA A 303 -29.53 31.85 -15.43
C ALA A 303 -28.42 31.49 -14.42
N PRO A 304 -27.15 31.33 -14.85
CA PRO A 304 -26.09 30.97 -13.94
C PRO A 304 -26.00 32.03 -12.85
N ASP A 305 -26.44 31.69 -11.64
CA ASP A 305 -26.28 32.55 -10.51
C ASP A 305 -24.77 32.73 -10.33
N ASN A 306 -24.36 33.99 -10.33
CA ASN A 306 -23.00 34.44 -10.56
C ASN A 306 -22.13 34.22 -9.30
N GLN A 307 -22.18 33.01 -8.73
CA GLN A 307 -21.31 32.61 -7.63
C GLN A 307 -19.91 32.42 -8.21
N GLN A 308 -19.04 33.40 -7.98
CA GLN A 308 -17.63 33.31 -8.32
C GLN A 308 -17.07 32.01 -7.73
N SER A 309 -16.64 31.11 -8.61
CA SER A 309 -16.02 29.85 -8.20
C SER A 309 -14.81 30.13 -7.31
N SER A 310 -14.77 29.50 -6.13
CA SER A 310 -13.59 29.56 -5.27
C SER A 310 -12.36 28.99 -5.97
N ILE A 311 -11.17 29.37 -5.51
CA ILE A 311 -9.90 28.84 -6.03
C ILE A 311 -9.87 27.31 -5.91
N LEU A 312 -10.35 26.78 -4.78
CA LEU A 312 -10.44 25.33 -4.57
C LEU A 312 -11.42 24.66 -5.55
N ASN A 313 -12.58 25.27 -5.82
CA ASN A 313 -13.54 24.71 -6.77
C ASN A 313 -12.97 24.71 -8.19
N GLN A 314 -12.25 25.76 -8.59
CA GLN A 314 -11.58 25.80 -9.89
C GLN A 314 -10.53 24.70 -10.00
N LEU A 315 -9.68 24.52 -8.97
CA LEU A 315 -8.68 23.46 -8.94
C LEU A 315 -9.33 22.06 -9.04
N GLN A 316 -10.41 21.81 -8.30
CA GLN A 316 -11.15 20.56 -8.35
C GLN A 316 -11.76 20.32 -9.73
N LYS A 317 -12.28 21.38 -10.38
CA LYS A 317 -12.79 21.33 -11.75
C LYS A 317 -11.69 20.97 -12.74
N ASP A 318 -10.51 21.58 -12.61
CA ASP A 318 -9.38 21.31 -13.50
C ASP A 318 -8.94 19.84 -13.42
N ILE A 319 -8.92 19.26 -12.23
CA ILE A 319 -8.60 17.85 -12.02
C ILE A 319 -9.73 16.96 -12.59
N LEU A 320 -10.99 17.34 -12.37
CA LEU A 320 -12.16 16.58 -12.84
C LEU A 320 -12.23 16.46 -14.37
N PHE A 321 -11.89 17.54 -15.07
CA PHE A 321 -11.93 17.64 -16.53
C PHE A 321 -10.55 17.45 -17.21
N ARG A 322 -9.53 16.96 -16.48
CA ARG A 322 -8.16 16.76 -17.01
C ARG A 322 -7.62 18.01 -17.75
N GLU A 323 -7.90 19.20 -17.24
CA GLU A 323 -7.49 20.44 -17.89
C GLU A 323 -5.95 20.53 -17.96
N PRO A 324 -5.37 20.90 -19.10
CA PRO A 324 -3.92 20.99 -19.27
C PRO A 324 -3.33 22.12 -18.45
N ARG A 325 -2.01 22.10 -18.30
CA ARG A 325 -1.28 23.15 -17.57
C ARG A 325 -1.56 24.52 -18.18
N ARG A 326 -2.02 25.46 -17.34
CA ARG A 326 -2.24 26.85 -17.77
C ARG A 326 -0.98 27.68 -17.66
N ILE A 327 -0.60 28.30 -18.77
CA ILE A 327 0.48 29.30 -18.83
C ILE A 327 -0.01 30.66 -18.32
N LYS A 328 -1.30 30.97 -18.53
CA LYS A 328 -1.93 32.22 -18.09
C LYS A 328 -2.81 31.97 -16.87
N SER A 329 -2.69 32.85 -15.88
CA SER A 329 -3.57 32.83 -14.70
C SER A 329 -5.01 33.14 -15.12
N LEU A 330 -5.97 32.52 -14.42
CA LEU A 330 -7.40 32.80 -14.58
C LEU A 330 -7.83 34.11 -13.90
N GLU A 331 -6.90 34.83 -13.26
CA GLU A 331 -7.15 36.11 -12.58
C GLU A 331 -8.30 36.05 -11.56
N LEU A 332 -8.48 34.89 -10.93
CA LEU A 332 -9.46 34.70 -9.84
C LEU A 332 -9.07 35.55 -8.63
N VAL A 333 -10.09 36.08 -7.93
CA VAL A 333 -9.89 36.80 -6.69
C VAL A 333 -9.39 35.81 -5.63
N GLN A 334 -8.33 36.18 -4.90
CA GLN A 334 -7.81 35.36 -3.82
C GLN A 334 -8.86 35.18 -2.72
N ASP A 335 -9.17 33.93 -2.40
CA ASP A 335 -10.07 33.55 -1.31
C ASP A 335 -9.33 32.77 -0.20
N GLU A 336 -10.07 32.43 0.86
CA GLU A 336 -9.58 31.60 1.98
C GLU A 336 -9.77 30.09 1.73
N SER A 337 -10.20 29.67 0.53
CA SER A 337 -10.50 28.25 0.24
C SER A 337 -9.25 27.39 0.08
N LEU A 338 -8.14 28.01 -0.35
CA LEU A 338 -6.82 27.39 -0.43
C LEU A 338 -5.78 28.40 0.06
N MET A 339 -5.19 28.10 1.21
CA MET A 339 -4.19 28.95 1.84
C MET A 339 -2.89 28.19 2.08
N VAL A 340 -1.78 28.84 1.81
CA VAL A 340 -0.43 28.36 2.14
C VAL A 340 0.14 29.27 3.21
N LEU A 341 0.44 28.72 4.38
CA LEU A 341 0.93 29.47 5.53
C LEU A 341 2.36 29.03 5.85
N ALA A 342 3.26 29.99 6.00
CA ALA A 342 4.60 29.75 6.48
C ALA A 342 4.65 30.03 7.99
N CYS A 343 5.13 29.07 8.76
CA CYS A 343 5.27 29.17 10.22
C CYS A 343 6.70 28.79 10.64
N ALA A 344 7.12 29.27 11.81
CA ALA A 344 8.50 29.11 12.27
C ALA A 344 8.77 27.76 12.97
N ASN A 345 7.74 27.13 13.54
CA ASN A 345 7.83 25.86 14.26
C ASN A 345 6.47 25.15 14.31
N PRO A 346 6.43 23.84 14.66
CA PRO A 346 5.20 23.04 14.70
C PRO A 346 4.13 23.63 15.63
N ARG A 347 4.53 24.21 16.76
CA ARG A 347 3.61 24.88 17.69
C ARG A 347 2.88 26.04 17.01
N ARG A 348 3.60 26.90 16.29
CA ARG A 348 3.02 28.04 15.56
C ARG A 348 2.12 27.58 14.42
N GLU A 349 2.44 26.47 13.77
CA GLU A 349 1.56 25.86 12.76
C GLU A 349 0.22 25.45 13.38
N VAL A 350 0.26 24.72 14.51
CA VAL A 350 -0.94 24.30 15.23
C VAL A 350 -1.74 25.51 15.75
N GLU A 351 -1.08 26.54 16.30
CA GLU A 351 -1.72 27.79 16.72
C GLU A 351 -2.44 28.50 15.57
N ALA A 352 -1.82 28.53 14.38
CA ALA A 352 -2.42 29.11 13.18
C ALA A 352 -3.65 28.32 12.74
N VAL A 353 -3.55 26.98 12.68
CA VAL A 353 -4.68 26.10 12.33
C VAL A 353 -5.83 26.23 13.33
N ALA A 354 -5.54 26.22 14.63
CA ALA A 354 -6.55 26.38 15.67
C ALA A 354 -7.27 27.73 15.57
N SER A 355 -6.54 28.80 15.27
CA SER A 355 -7.12 30.13 15.09
C SER A 355 -8.01 30.19 13.85
N LEU A 356 -7.62 29.55 12.74
CA LEU A 356 -8.44 29.47 11.53
C LEU A 356 -9.73 28.68 11.74
N ILE A 357 -9.65 27.50 12.36
CA ILE A 357 -10.83 26.68 12.68
C ILE A 357 -11.80 27.48 13.55
N TRP A 358 -11.28 28.16 14.57
CA TRP A 358 -12.07 28.98 15.46
C TRP A 358 -12.76 30.17 14.74
N ASP A 359 -12.02 30.85 13.86
CA ASP A 359 -12.56 31.94 13.06
C ASP A 359 -13.64 31.47 12.08
N TRP A 360 -13.46 30.30 11.44
CA TRP A 360 -14.46 29.72 10.54
C TRP A 360 -15.75 29.36 11.26
N ILE A 361 -15.67 28.72 12.43
CA ILE A 361 -16.86 28.35 13.24
C ILE A 361 -17.60 29.59 13.73
N ARG A 362 -16.88 30.70 13.99
CA ARG A 362 -17.52 31.97 14.38
C ARG A 362 -18.23 32.66 13.22
N ARG A 363 -17.69 32.54 12.00
CA ARG A 363 -18.24 33.16 10.79
C ARG A 363 -19.41 32.35 10.22
N ASP A 364 -19.32 31.03 10.28
CA ASP A 364 -20.32 30.09 9.75
C ASP A 364 -20.86 29.19 10.88
N PRO A 365 -22.09 29.45 11.37
CA PRO A 365 -22.68 28.67 12.46
C PRO A 365 -23.14 27.27 12.03
N ASP A 366 -23.22 26.98 10.73
CA ASP A 366 -23.60 25.65 10.23
C ASP A 366 -22.39 24.69 10.20
N LEU A 367 -21.17 25.23 10.14
CA LEU A 367 -19.93 24.45 10.14
C LEU A 367 -19.72 23.77 11.49
N ARG A 368 -19.59 22.45 11.47
CA ARG A 368 -19.34 21.65 12.68
C ARG A 368 -17.90 21.17 12.75
N LEU A 369 -17.37 21.02 13.96
CA LEU A 369 -16.00 20.55 14.19
C LEU A 369 -15.73 19.14 13.63
N ASN A 370 -16.74 18.29 13.49
CA ASN A 370 -16.58 16.97 12.87
C ASN A 370 -16.45 17.01 11.34
N GLU A 371 -16.62 18.18 10.72
CA GLU A 371 -16.37 18.44 9.30
C GLU A 371 -14.95 18.99 9.07
N CYS A 372 -14.23 19.34 10.14
CA CYS A 372 -12.83 19.74 10.11
C CYS A 372 -11.93 18.52 10.34
N ALA A 373 -10.93 18.34 9.48
CA ALA A 373 -9.88 17.34 9.65
C ALA A 373 -8.51 18.00 9.61
N VAL A 374 -7.65 17.67 10.58
CA VAL A 374 -6.26 18.10 10.62
C VAL A 374 -5.39 16.88 10.38
N ILE A 375 -4.60 16.92 9.31
CA ILE A 375 -3.73 15.82 8.89
C ILE A 375 -2.28 16.29 9.04
N VAL A 376 -1.48 15.50 9.76
CA VAL A 376 -0.06 15.78 10.00
C VAL A 376 0.80 14.64 9.44
N HIS A 377 2.02 14.95 9.02
CA HIS A 377 2.92 13.94 8.45
C HIS A 377 3.59 13.06 9.51
N ASP A 378 3.71 13.56 10.74
CA ASP A 378 4.34 12.86 11.87
C ASP A 378 3.57 13.15 13.15
N MET A 379 2.71 12.22 13.56
CA MET A 379 1.89 12.40 14.75
C MET A 379 2.74 12.54 16.03
N GLY A 380 3.90 11.90 16.12
CA GLY A 380 4.73 11.95 17.32
C GLY A 380 5.31 13.35 17.59
N LEU A 381 5.59 14.10 16.54
CA LEU A 381 6.10 15.48 16.64
C LEU A 381 5.00 16.50 16.93
N TYR A 382 3.79 16.31 16.39
CA TYR A 382 2.68 17.28 16.53
C TYR A 382 1.74 17.00 17.70
N GLN A 383 1.64 15.76 18.20
CA GLN A 383 0.65 15.37 19.20
C GLN A 383 0.67 16.28 20.44
N HIS A 384 1.86 16.51 21.02
CA HIS A 384 1.97 17.35 22.22
C HIS A 384 1.56 18.81 21.97
N GLU A 385 1.92 19.35 20.81
CA GLU A 385 1.58 20.73 20.45
C GLU A 385 0.08 20.87 20.17
N ILE A 386 -0.55 19.88 19.52
CA ILE A 386 -2.02 19.83 19.33
C ILE A 386 -2.73 19.81 20.67
N GLU A 387 -2.33 18.90 21.57
CA GLU A 387 -2.93 18.79 22.91
C GLU A 387 -2.83 20.12 23.66
N GLN A 388 -1.63 20.70 23.76
CA GLN A 388 -1.45 21.97 24.45
C GLN A 388 -2.27 23.11 23.84
N VAL A 389 -2.20 23.30 22.51
CA VAL A 389 -2.80 24.46 21.86
C VAL A 389 -4.33 24.36 21.85
N PHE A 390 -4.88 23.19 21.54
CA PHE A 390 -6.32 23.01 21.43
C PHE A 390 -7.00 23.10 22.80
N GLU A 391 -6.36 22.58 23.87
CA GLU A 391 -6.87 22.70 25.24
C GLU A 391 -6.69 24.12 25.81
N SER A 392 -5.54 24.75 25.60
CA SER A 392 -5.19 26.01 26.31
C SER A 392 -5.74 27.28 25.66
N ILE A 393 -5.82 27.36 24.33
CA ILE A 393 -6.14 28.64 23.66
C ILE A 393 -7.64 28.81 23.46
N TYR A 394 -8.29 27.79 22.88
CA TYR A 394 -9.69 27.89 22.44
C TYR A 394 -10.59 26.79 23.03
N ASN A 395 -10.03 25.85 23.81
CA ASN A 395 -10.73 24.67 24.34
C ASN A 395 -11.53 23.94 23.24
N LEU A 396 -10.89 23.74 22.09
CA LEU A 396 -11.48 23.08 20.93
C LEU A 396 -11.59 21.58 21.21
N PRO A 397 -12.77 20.95 21.12
CA PRO A 397 -12.87 19.51 21.23
C PRO A 397 -12.24 18.86 19.99
N TYR A 398 -11.35 17.90 20.21
CA TYR A 398 -10.68 17.13 19.16
C TYR A 398 -10.61 15.65 19.52
N GLN A 399 -10.39 14.82 18.51
CA GLN A 399 -10.10 13.40 18.67
C GLN A 399 -8.83 13.08 17.89
N LEU A 400 -7.81 12.61 18.61
CA LEU A 400 -6.57 12.14 17.98
C LEU A 400 -6.80 10.72 17.44
N ILE A 401 -6.52 10.56 16.16
CA ILE A 401 -6.47 9.27 15.46
C ILE A 401 -4.99 9.03 15.16
N ASP A 402 -4.51 7.79 15.33
CA ASP A 402 -3.09 7.41 15.15
C ASP A 402 -2.10 8.13 16.09
N GLY A 403 -2.61 8.76 17.15
CA GLY A 403 -1.80 9.26 18.26
C GLY A 403 -1.06 8.13 18.97
N ILE A 404 0.12 8.42 19.49
CA ILE A 404 0.87 7.53 20.39
C ILE A 404 0.09 7.51 21.71
N SER A 405 -1.01 6.75 21.77
CA SER A 405 -1.99 6.88 22.85
C SER A 405 -1.72 5.91 24.01
N GLY A 406 -1.49 6.50 25.19
CA GLY A 406 -2.01 6.00 26.48
C GLY A 406 -1.28 4.85 27.18
N SER A 407 -1.93 4.29 28.21
CA SER A 407 -1.41 3.21 29.09
C SER A 407 -0.86 2.00 28.35
N ALA A 408 -1.33 1.75 27.12
CA ALA A 408 -0.78 0.72 26.24
C ALA A 408 0.66 1.02 25.81
N GLY A 409 0.98 2.27 25.44
CA GLY A 409 2.35 2.70 25.15
C GLY A 409 3.25 2.63 26.38
N ARG A 410 2.73 2.93 27.57
CA ARG A 410 3.50 2.81 28.83
C ARG A 410 3.81 1.34 29.18
N LEU A 411 2.85 0.43 28.98
CA LEU A 411 3.07 -1.01 29.14
C LEU A 411 4.03 -1.55 28.08
N GLU A 412 3.93 -1.06 26.85
CA GLU A 412 4.86 -1.38 25.77
C GLU A 412 6.28 -0.93 26.12
N ASP A 413 6.46 0.31 26.60
CA ASP A 413 7.74 0.84 27.07
C ASP A 413 8.29 0.04 28.25
N ALA A 414 7.42 -0.39 29.18
CA ALA A 414 7.81 -1.23 30.30
C ALA A 414 8.25 -2.62 29.83
N ALA A 415 7.49 -3.25 28.92
CA ALA A 415 7.82 -4.54 28.35
C ALA A 415 9.12 -4.49 27.54
N ASN A 416 9.30 -3.45 26.71
CA ASN A 416 10.53 -3.21 25.95
C ASN A 416 11.71 -2.95 26.87
N SER A 417 11.53 -2.19 27.94
CA SER A 417 12.57 -1.97 28.96
C SER A 417 12.94 -3.28 29.66
N LEU A 418 11.95 -4.09 30.04
CA LEU A 418 12.16 -5.37 30.71
C LEU A 418 12.85 -6.41 29.82
N LEU A 419 12.42 -6.54 28.56
CA LEU A 419 13.07 -7.41 27.58
C LEU A 419 14.47 -6.88 27.21
N GLY A 420 14.63 -5.56 27.15
CA GLY A 420 15.90 -4.89 26.91
C GLY A 420 16.93 -5.18 27.99
N LEU A 421 16.52 -5.27 29.26
CA LEU A 421 17.40 -5.62 30.39
C LEU A 421 18.09 -6.98 30.21
N CYS A 422 17.46 -7.93 29.51
CA CYS A 422 18.10 -9.22 29.20
C CYS A 422 19.36 -9.08 28.33
N PHE A 423 19.51 -7.94 27.65
CA PHE A 423 20.63 -7.64 26.74
C PHE A 423 21.56 -6.53 27.27
N THR A 424 21.31 -5.97 28.46
CA THR A 424 22.18 -4.97 29.08
C THR A 424 22.92 -5.51 30.30
N GLU A 425 23.95 -4.79 30.75
CA GLU A 425 24.68 -5.11 31.99
C GLU A 425 23.94 -4.64 33.26
N TYR A 426 22.61 -4.52 33.21
CA TYR A 426 21.77 -4.02 34.33
C TYR A 426 22.26 -2.68 34.89
N THR A 427 22.54 -1.72 34.01
CA THR A 427 23.03 -0.42 34.47
C THR A 427 21.99 0.28 35.33
N ARG A 428 22.44 1.15 36.25
CA ARG A 428 21.54 1.95 37.09
C ARG A 428 20.51 2.70 36.23
N LYS A 429 20.91 3.22 35.06
CA LYS A 429 20.00 3.94 34.17
C LYS A 429 18.86 3.05 33.66
N ASP A 430 19.16 1.82 33.26
CA ASP A 430 18.17 0.88 32.70
C ASP A 430 17.18 0.41 33.78
N LEU A 431 17.69 0.09 34.98
CA LEU A 431 16.84 -0.30 36.11
C LEU A 431 15.93 0.85 36.57
N PHE A 432 16.45 2.08 36.64
CA PHE A 432 15.63 3.24 36.96
C PHE A 432 14.65 3.60 35.85
N SER A 433 14.95 3.31 34.58
CA SER A 433 14.00 3.48 33.47
C SER A 433 12.78 2.59 33.66
N LEU A 434 13.00 1.32 34.02
CA LEU A 434 11.92 0.37 34.32
C LEU A 434 11.13 0.79 35.57
N LEU A 435 11.82 1.11 36.68
CA LEU A 435 11.18 1.44 37.96
C LEU A 435 10.42 2.77 37.96
N LYS A 436 10.81 3.72 37.10
CA LYS A 436 10.13 5.02 36.94
C LYS A 436 9.00 4.97 35.92
N ASN A 437 8.81 3.85 35.22
CA ASN A 437 7.64 3.70 34.38
C ASN A 437 6.40 3.67 35.28
N PRO A 438 5.39 4.53 35.04
CA PRO A 438 4.22 4.65 35.90
C PRO A 438 3.21 3.48 35.81
N CYS A 439 3.54 2.41 35.07
CA CYS A 439 2.71 1.21 34.91
C CYS A 439 2.80 0.20 36.05
#